data_AF-A0AAW5V8V1-F1
#
_entry.id   AF-A0AAW5V8V1-F1
#
_cell.length_a   1.000
_cell.length_b   1.000
_cell.length_c   1.000
_cell.angle_alpha   90.00
_cell.angle_beta   90.00
_cell.angle_gamma   90.00
#
_symmetry.space_group_name_H-M   'P 1'
#
loop_
_entity.id
_entity.type
_entity.pdbx_description
1 polymer ?
#
loop_
_entity_poly.entity_id
_entity_poly.type
_entity_poly.pdbx_seq_one_letter_code
_entity_poly.pdbx_strand_id
1 'polypeptide(L)'
;MNHKLHLEFGVDLSLLLWNQSIVILIVSFVCILAVYHKKLLLFIISTLSIFAGIHFYLQSKHDLVSIMGFTKMILLLPFGLGAVIGYLSLPEPKQQKFLPWFNRYINFAVLANIFVMTFSPDGGTYRGFISRFVCFFLLLWLLQEMAKVRFQTTDTKQNIFTFNSSPLSWIYCHAGYRIVLLSLPTFVSSHYLLLEPMSILVMVSLYHLNKKQNQISYYFGFADTIVVTTLTVLMRYPLLPPFHLKGPYLTNLSEKQWDMLLVPIQLIVIGFVLRTIYKNRYQSNDIHT
;
A
#
# COMPACT_ATOMS: atom_id res chain seq x y z
N MET A 1 38.82 -28.89 -20.23
CA MET A 1 37.53 -29.59 -20.40
C MET A 1 36.55 -28.96 -19.43
N ASN A 2 35.75 -28.00 -19.91
CA ASN A 2 34.87 -27.16 -19.10
C ASN A 2 33.63 -27.95 -18.69
N HIS A 3 33.56 -28.39 -17.43
CA HIS A 3 32.28 -28.79 -16.84
C HIS A 3 31.46 -27.51 -16.58
N LYS A 4 30.57 -27.19 -17.52
CA LYS A 4 29.40 -26.33 -17.25
C LYS A 4 28.58 -27.05 -16.18
N LEU A 5 28.69 -26.58 -14.94
CA LEU A 5 27.73 -26.91 -13.89
C LEU A 5 26.40 -26.28 -14.31
N HIS A 6 25.49 -27.10 -14.85
CA HIS A 6 24.09 -26.73 -14.99
C HIS A 6 23.55 -26.55 -13.56
N LEU A 7 23.50 -25.31 -13.07
CA LEU A 7 22.72 -25.00 -11.89
C LEU A 7 21.26 -25.28 -12.23
N GLU A 8 20.70 -26.31 -11.61
CA GLU A 8 19.26 -26.55 -11.59
C GLU A 8 18.61 -25.37 -10.85
N PHE A 9 18.03 -24.48 -11.65
CA PHE A 9 17.37 -23.27 -11.22
C PHE A 9 15.86 -23.50 -11.20
N GLY A 10 15.25 -23.48 -10.01
CA GLY A 10 13.80 -23.59 -9.86
C GLY A 10 13.32 -22.87 -8.61
N VAL A 11 12.35 -21.97 -8.76
CA VAL A 11 11.48 -21.59 -7.64
C VAL A 11 10.65 -22.83 -7.32
N ASP A 12 10.71 -23.31 -6.09
CA ASP A 12 9.77 -24.32 -5.64
C ASP A 12 8.36 -23.71 -5.66
N LEU A 13 7.61 -24.01 -6.72
CA LEU A 13 6.27 -23.49 -6.95
C LEU A 13 5.36 -23.84 -5.78
N SER A 14 5.55 -25.02 -5.18
CA SER A 14 4.76 -25.43 -4.02
C SER A 14 5.01 -24.50 -2.84
N LEU A 15 6.27 -24.16 -2.58
CA LEU A 15 6.70 -23.27 -1.50
C LEU A 15 6.25 -21.82 -1.71
N LEU A 16 6.30 -21.34 -2.95
CA LEU A 16 5.75 -20.03 -3.33
C LEU A 16 4.24 -19.99 -3.07
N LEU A 17 3.49 -21.00 -3.53
CA LEU A 17 2.06 -21.11 -3.32
C LEU A 17 1.71 -21.18 -1.83
N TRP A 18 2.49 -21.93 -1.04
CA TRP A 18 2.35 -22.00 0.41
C TRP A 18 2.54 -20.64 1.08
N ASN A 19 3.61 -19.93 0.72
CA ASN A 19 3.88 -18.61 1.27
C ASN A 19 2.77 -17.61 0.93
N GLN A 20 2.30 -17.60 -0.33
CA GLN A 20 1.19 -16.74 -0.72
C GLN A 20 -0.13 -17.11 -0.01
N SER A 21 -0.39 -18.41 0.19
CA SER A 21 -1.57 -18.87 0.92
C SER A 21 -1.55 -18.40 2.38
N ILE A 22 -0.40 -18.49 3.05
CA ILE A 22 -0.23 -17.99 4.43
C ILE A 22 -0.47 -16.48 4.49
N VAL A 23 0.09 -15.72 3.55
CA VAL A 23 -0.14 -14.26 3.45
C VAL A 23 -1.62 -13.95 3.31
N ILE A 24 -2.33 -14.64 2.41
CA ILE A 24 -3.77 -14.46 2.19
C ILE A 24 -4.56 -14.76 3.48
N LEU A 25 -4.25 -15.85 4.17
CA LEU A 25 -4.90 -16.21 5.43
C LEU A 25 -4.69 -15.15 6.51
N ILE A 26 -3.47 -14.63 6.66
CA ILE A 26 -3.16 -13.63 7.69
C ILE A 26 -3.83 -12.30 7.37
N VAL A 27 -3.80 -11.84 6.11
CA VAL A 27 -4.51 -10.63 5.69
C VAL A 27 -6.02 -10.78 5.94
N SER A 28 -6.59 -11.94 5.62
CA SER A 28 -8.00 -12.23 5.87
C SER A 28 -8.32 -12.20 7.36
N PHE A 29 -7.48 -12.80 8.19
CA PHE A 29 -7.61 -12.78 9.65
C PHE A 29 -7.53 -11.35 10.21
N VAL A 30 -6.55 -10.55 9.78
CA VAL A 30 -6.43 -9.14 10.19
C VAL A 30 -7.65 -8.34 9.74
N CYS A 31 -8.17 -8.58 8.54
CA CYS A 31 -9.39 -7.94 8.05
C CYS A 31 -10.61 -8.26 8.93
N ILE A 32 -10.80 -9.53 9.31
CA ILE A 32 -11.88 -9.94 10.22
C ILE A 32 -11.73 -9.24 11.57
N LEU A 33 -10.53 -9.24 12.14
CA LEU A 33 -10.26 -8.54 13.40
C LEU A 33 -10.53 -7.04 13.30
N ALA A 34 -10.16 -6.41 12.20
CA ALA A 34 -10.35 -4.98 11.95
C ALA A 34 -11.83 -4.58 11.91
N VAL A 35 -12.69 -5.48 11.42
CA VAL A 35 -14.14 -5.24 11.36
C VAL A 35 -14.81 -5.57 12.71
N TYR A 36 -14.58 -6.77 13.24
CA TYR A 36 -15.37 -7.33 14.35
C TYR A 36 -14.70 -7.22 15.72
N HIS A 37 -13.37 -7.28 15.79
CA HIS A 37 -12.62 -7.37 17.05
C HIS A 37 -11.55 -6.27 17.18
N LYS A 38 -11.96 -5.02 16.95
CA LYS A 38 -11.08 -3.83 16.92
C LYS A 38 -10.16 -3.69 18.13
N LYS A 39 -10.69 -3.89 19.34
CA LYS A 39 -9.90 -3.79 20.58
C LYS A 39 -8.81 -4.87 20.67
N LEU A 40 -9.13 -6.09 20.22
CA LEU A 40 -8.15 -7.18 20.15
C LEU A 40 -7.07 -6.86 19.11
N LEU A 41 -7.46 -6.37 17.93
CA LEU A 41 -6.50 -5.96 16.92
C LEU A 41 -5.58 -4.84 17.44
N LEU A 42 -6.13 -3.84 18.13
CA LEU A 42 -5.36 -2.75 18.72
C LEU A 42 -4.36 -3.27 19.78
N PHE A 43 -4.77 -4.23 20.60
CA PHE A 43 -3.89 -4.89 21.56
C PHE A 43 -2.73 -5.63 20.86
N ILE A 44 -3.02 -6.38 19.79
CA ILE A 44 -2.01 -7.08 18.98
C ILE A 44 -1.04 -6.07 18.36
N ILE A 45 -1.55 -5.02 17.72
CA ILE A 45 -0.75 -3.94 17.11
C ILE A 45 0.17 -3.30 18.15
N SER A 46 -0.35 -3.00 19.34
CA SER A 46 0.41 -2.35 20.41
C SER A 46 1.52 -3.27 20.92
N THR A 47 1.20 -4.53 21.19
CA THR A 47 2.15 -5.54 21.65
C THR A 47 3.26 -5.78 20.63
N LEU A 48 2.90 -5.96 19.35
CA LEU A 48 3.88 -6.13 18.27
C LEU A 48 4.78 -4.90 18.11
N SER A 49 4.22 -3.69 18.25
CA SER A 49 5.01 -2.45 18.15
C SER A 49 6.02 -2.31 19.29
N ILE A 50 5.61 -2.64 20.52
CA ILE A 50 6.49 -2.64 21.69
C ILE A 50 7.60 -3.68 21.51
N PHE A 51 7.23 -4.92 21.13
CA PHE A 51 8.20 -5.98 20.89
C PHE A 51 9.20 -5.61 19.78
N ALA A 52 8.72 -5.03 18.67
CA ALA A 52 9.56 -4.55 17.60
C ALA A 52 10.52 -3.44 18.06
N GLY A 53 10.05 -2.53 18.92
CA GLY A 53 10.87 -1.48 19.53
C GLY A 53 11.96 -2.04 20.43
N ILE A 54 11.63 -3.00 21.30
CA ILE A 54 12.60 -3.69 22.17
C ILE A 54 13.62 -4.45 21.33
N HIS A 55 13.17 -5.23 20.34
CA HIS A 55 14.06 -5.99 19.46
C HIS A 55 15.00 -5.06 18.68
N PHE A 56 14.48 -3.93 18.19
CA PHE A 56 15.32 -2.93 17.54
C PHE A 56 16.35 -2.37 18.53
N TYR A 57 15.93 -1.89 19.70
CA TYR A 57 16.85 -1.34 20.71
C TYR A 57 17.95 -2.32 21.15
N LEU A 58 17.64 -3.61 21.29
CA LEU A 58 18.60 -4.64 21.68
C LEU A 58 19.58 -5.03 20.56
N GLN A 59 19.32 -4.63 19.32
CA GLN A 59 20.19 -4.96 18.20
C GLN A 59 21.47 -4.12 18.26
N SER A 60 22.62 -4.78 18.38
CA SER A 60 23.92 -4.14 18.63
C SER A 60 24.47 -3.29 17.48
N LYS A 61 23.96 -3.47 16.26
CA LYS A 61 24.33 -2.68 15.07
C LYS A 61 23.10 -2.40 14.22
N HIS A 62 22.97 -1.13 13.82
CA HIS A 62 21.93 -0.67 12.90
C HIS A 62 22.55 -0.29 11.56
N ASP A 63 22.15 -0.97 10.50
CA ASP A 63 22.39 -0.52 9.14
C ASP A 63 21.23 0.40 8.69
N LEU A 64 21.47 1.19 7.63
CA LEU A 64 20.48 2.12 7.10
C LEU A 64 19.20 1.38 6.65
N VAL A 65 19.34 0.16 6.14
CA VAL A 65 18.21 -0.67 5.68
C VAL A 65 17.34 -1.11 6.86
N SER A 66 17.91 -1.56 7.98
CA SER A 66 17.14 -1.93 9.17
C SER A 66 16.44 -0.72 9.79
N ILE A 67 17.09 0.45 9.81
CA ILE A 67 16.49 1.71 10.28
C ILE A 67 15.29 2.07 9.40
N MET A 68 15.46 2.15 8.08
CA MET A 68 14.37 2.47 7.15
C MET A 68 13.22 1.48 7.24
N GLY A 69 13.52 0.17 7.33
CA GLY A 69 12.52 -0.87 7.50
C GLY A 69 11.76 -0.73 8.83
N PHE A 70 12.44 -0.35 9.91
CA PHE A 70 11.83 -0.13 11.22
C PHE A 70 10.96 1.12 11.21
N THR A 71 11.46 2.24 10.68
CA THR A 71 10.69 3.48 10.51
C THR A 71 9.42 3.22 9.70
N LYS A 72 9.53 2.51 8.56
CA LYS A 72 8.37 2.13 7.74
C LYS A 72 7.37 1.30 8.54
N MET A 73 7.83 0.32 9.32
CA MET A 73 6.95 -0.48 10.19
C MET A 73 6.23 0.40 11.22
N ILE A 74 6.93 1.28 11.92
CA ILE A 74 6.33 2.16 12.93
C ILE A 74 5.32 3.13 12.31
N LEU A 75 5.63 3.69 11.13
CA LEU A 75 4.70 4.59 10.43
C LEU A 75 3.43 3.87 9.95
N LEU A 76 3.51 2.60 9.55
CA LEU A 76 2.38 1.85 9.01
C LEU A 76 1.58 1.06 10.06
N LEU A 77 2.25 0.51 11.08
CA LEU A 77 1.64 -0.39 12.06
C LEU A 77 0.94 0.39 13.18
N PRO A 78 1.62 1.02 14.14
CA PRO A 78 0.95 1.81 15.19
C PRO A 78 0.38 3.12 14.65
N PHE A 79 1.11 3.86 13.80
CA PHE A 79 0.64 5.16 13.28
C PHE A 79 -0.30 5.03 12.07
N GLY A 80 -0.22 3.96 11.29
CA GLY A 80 -1.18 3.71 10.20
C GLY A 80 -2.41 2.99 10.72
N LEU A 81 -2.39 1.66 10.66
CA LEU A 81 -3.52 0.81 11.02
C LEU A 81 -3.95 1.01 12.48
N GLY A 82 -3.00 1.11 13.41
CA GLY A 82 -3.26 1.30 14.83
C GLY A 82 -4.01 2.59 15.14
N ALA A 83 -3.67 3.70 14.47
CA ALA A 83 -4.38 4.97 14.62
C ALA A 83 -5.83 4.88 14.12
N VAL A 84 -6.04 4.24 12.97
CA VAL A 84 -7.39 4.03 12.41
C VAL A 84 -8.23 3.15 13.34
N ILE A 85 -7.71 2.00 13.76
CA ILE A 85 -8.42 1.07 14.66
C ILE A 85 -8.64 1.68 16.05
N GLY A 86 -7.67 2.44 16.55
CA GLY A 86 -7.75 3.18 17.81
C GLY A 86 -8.88 4.19 17.79
N TYR A 87 -8.96 5.00 16.72
CA TYR A 87 -10.05 5.95 16.53
C TYR A 87 -11.42 5.24 16.45
N LEU A 88 -11.53 4.17 15.65
CA LEU A 88 -12.76 3.36 15.53
C LEU A 88 -13.16 2.65 16.83
N SER A 89 -12.23 2.50 17.78
CA SER A 89 -12.50 1.89 19.09
C SER A 89 -13.03 2.89 20.13
N LEU A 90 -13.02 4.20 19.81
CA LEU A 90 -13.57 5.24 20.67
C LEU A 90 -15.11 5.21 20.66
N PRO A 91 -15.78 5.60 21.75
CA PRO A 91 -17.22 5.89 21.75
C PRO A 91 -17.58 6.97 20.73
N GLU A 92 -18.78 6.90 20.14
CA GLU A 92 -19.25 7.84 19.10
C GLU A 92 -19.11 9.33 19.48
N PRO A 93 -19.41 9.78 20.72
CA PRO A 93 -19.23 11.19 21.09
C PRO A 93 -17.77 11.64 21.01
N LYS A 94 -16.82 10.75 21.33
CA LYS A 94 -15.38 11.05 21.23
C LYS A 94 -14.94 11.03 19.77
N GLN A 95 -15.45 10.11 18.95
CA GLN A 95 -15.18 10.11 17.51
C GLN A 95 -15.59 11.45 16.90
N GLN A 96 -16.84 11.88 17.09
CA GLN A 96 -17.32 13.17 16.55
C GLN A 96 -16.47 14.36 17.00
N LYS A 97 -16.04 14.38 18.27
CA LYS A 97 -15.16 15.42 18.81
C LYS A 97 -13.78 15.45 18.14
N PHE A 98 -13.19 14.28 17.87
CA PHE A 98 -11.84 14.17 17.30
C PHE A 98 -11.81 14.06 15.77
N LEU A 99 -12.97 13.92 15.11
CA LEU A 99 -13.09 13.77 13.66
C LEU A 99 -12.30 14.83 12.87
N PRO A 100 -12.33 16.14 13.21
CA PRO A 100 -11.56 17.13 12.46
C PRO A 100 -10.04 16.88 12.49
N TRP A 101 -9.52 16.47 13.65
CA TRP A 101 -8.10 16.15 13.82
C TRP A 101 -7.74 14.84 13.14
N PHE A 102 -8.58 13.82 13.28
CA PHE A 102 -8.40 12.53 12.63
C PHE A 102 -8.39 12.66 11.10
N ASN A 103 -9.30 13.44 10.55
CA ASN A 103 -9.38 13.70 9.12
C ASN A 103 -8.12 14.42 8.58
N ARG A 104 -7.59 15.43 9.30
CA ARG A 104 -6.30 16.07 8.96
C ARG A 104 -5.15 15.07 9.01
N TYR A 105 -5.11 14.24 10.05
CA TYR A 105 -4.09 13.22 10.23
C TYR A 105 -4.10 12.22 9.06
N ILE A 106 -5.26 11.69 8.70
CA ILE A 106 -5.40 10.75 7.59
C ILE A 106 -4.99 11.39 6.26
N ASN A 107 -5.44 12.61 5.97
CA ASN A 107 -5.04 13.30 4.74
C ASN A 107 -3.53 13.48 4.67
N PHE A 108 -2.92 13.92 5.77
CA PHE A 108 -1.47 14.04 5.85
C PHE A 108 -0.78 12.70 5.63
N ALA A 109 -1.22 11.63 6.29
CA ALA A 109 -0.63 10.30 6.15
C ALA A 109 -0.72 9.76 4.72
N VAL A 110 -1.87 9.91 4.05
CA VAL A 110 -2.08 9.48 2.66
C VAL A 110 -1.19 10.29 1.71
N LEU A 111 -1.18 11.62 1.84
CA LEU A 111 -0.37 12.50 1.00
C LEU A 111 1.13 12.26 1.20
N ALA A 112 1.57 12.13 2.46
CA ALA A 112 2.97 11.87 2.79
C ALA A 112 3.44 10.53 2.24
N ASN A 113 2.61 9.47 2.34
CA ASN A 113 2.95 8.16 1.80
C ASN A 113 3.20 8.21 0.29
N ILE A 114 2.30 8.85 -0.48
CA ILE A 114 2.45 8.99 -1.93
C ILE A 114 3.60 9.93 -2.28
N PHE A 115 3.73 11.04 -1.56
CA PHE A 115 4.82 12.00 -1.77
C PHE A 115 6.20 11.36 -1.61
N VAL A 116 6.41 10.57 -0.56
CA VAL A 116 7.69 9.86 -0.36
C VAL A 116 7.96 8.88 -1.52
N MET A 117 6.92 8.26 -2.09
CA MET A 117 7.10 7.36 -3.25
C MET A 117 7.63 8.08 -4.50
N THR A 118 7.43 9.39 -4.65
CA THR A 118 8.02 10.16 -5.76
C THR A 118 9.55 10.19 -5.72
N PHE A 119 10.14 9.97 -4.54
CA PHE A 119 11.60 9.90 -4.33
C PHE A 119 12.13 8.47 -4.32
N SER A 120 11.32 7.49 -4.75
CA SER A 120 11.79 6.10 -4.84
C SER A 120 13.02 6.02 -5.76
N PRO A 121 14.05 5.24 -5.41
CA PRO A 121 15.18 5.00 -6.30
C PRO A 121 14.69 4.40 -7.63
N ASP A 122 15.18 4.93 -8.74
CA ASP A 122 14.79 4.55 -10.10
C ASP A 122 15.48 3.28 -10.58
N GLY A 123 16.46 2.77 -9.81
CA GLY A 123 17.24 1.58 -10.13
C GLY A 123 18.06 1.73 -11.42
N GLY A 124 18.26 2.96 -11.91
CA GLY A 124 18.91 3.21 -13.20
C GLY A 124 18.10 2.78 -14.43
N THR A 125 16.78 2.60 -14.29
CA THR A 125 15.89 2.13 -15.39
C THR A 125 15.00 3.26 -15.92
N TYR A 126 14.56 3.16 -17.19
CA TYR A 126 13.63 4.15 -17.76
C TYR A 126 12.28 4.10 -17.06
N ARG A 127 11.79 2.90 -16.72
CA ARG A 127 10.52 2.75 -15.98
C ARG A 127 10.61 3.36 -14.58
N GLY A 128 11.76 3.30 -13.92
CA GLY A 128 11.96 3.94 -12.62
C GLY A 128 11.90 5.46 -12.69
N PHE A 129 12.54 6.05 -13.71
CA PHE A 129 12.48 7.49 -13.94
C PHE A 129 11.04 7.97 -14.22
N ILE A 130 10.33 7.30 -15.13
CA ILE A 130 8.94 7.65 -15.49
C ILE A 130 8.00 7.44 -14.31
N SER A 131 8.22 6.41 -13.48
CA SER A 131 7.45 6.16 -12.25
C SER A 131 7.37 7.40 -11.35
N ARG A 132 8.47 8.15 -11.19
CA ARG A 132 8.49 9.34 -10.33
C ARG A 132 7.51 10.42 -10.83
N PHE A 133 7.49 10.66 -12.14
CA PHE A 133 6.56 11.61 -12.75
C PHE A 133 5.12 11.14 -12.65
N VAL A 134 4.85 9.87 -12.96
CA VAL A 134 3.52 9.27 -12.82
C VAL A 134 3.01 9.44 -11.38
N CYS A 135 3.85 9.14 -10.39
CA CYS A 135 3.54 9.29 -8.98
C CYS A 135 3.24 10.74 -8.60
N PHE A 136 4.06 11.68 -9.08
CA PHE A 136 3.85 13.10 -8.85
C PHE A 136 2.51 13.59 -9.42
N PHE A 137 2.14 13.19 -10.63
CA PHE A 137 0.84 13.56 -11.19
C PHE A 137 -0.33 12.85 -10.48
N LEU A 138 -0.16 11.60 -10.03
CA LEU A 138 -1.15 10.91 -9.21
C LEU A 138 -1.39 11.64 -7.87
N LEU A 139 -0.33 12.18 -7.27
CA LEU A 139 -0.42 13.02 -6.07
C LEU A 139 -1.19 14.31 -6.35
N LEU A 140 -0.90 15.00 -7.45
CA LEU A 140 -1.63 16.22 -7.84
C LEU A 140 -3.12 15.94 -8.08
N TRP A 141 -3.44 14.84 -8.77
CA TRP A 141 -4.84 14.45 -8.96
C TRP A 141 -5.52 14.13 -7.63
N LEU A 142 -4.86 13.39 -6.73
CA LEU A 142 -5.43 13.11 -5.41
C LEU A 142 -5.69 14.38 -4.61
N LEU A 143 -4.76 15.34 -4.63
CA LEU A 143 -4.95 16.65 -3.99
C LEU A 143 -6.18 17.38 -4.54
N GLN A 144 -6.43 17.33 -5.85
CA GLN A 144 -7.65 17.89 -6.42
C GLN A 144 -8.91 17.17 -5.94
N GLU A 145 -8.92 15.84 -5.87
CA GLU A 145 -10.07 15.08 -5.38
C GLU A 145 -10.34 15.36 -3.89
N MET A 146 -9.29 15.45 -3.06
CA MET A 146 -9.41 15.87 -1.66
C MET A 146 -9.96 17.29 -1.55
N ALA A 147 -9.53 18.21 -2.41
CA ALA A 147 -10.01 19.60 -2.41
C ALA A 147 -11.51 19.69 -2.75
N LYS A 148 -12.03 18.86 -3.67
CA LYS A 148 -13.48 18.82 -4.01
C LYS A 148 -14.36 18.53 -2.79
N VAL A 149 -13.88 17.71 -1.87
CA VAL A 149 -14.58 17.39 -0.61
C VAL A 149 -14.10 18.25 0.56
N ARG A 150 -13.42 19.38 0.30
CA ARG A 150 -12.88 20.30 1.32
C ARG A 150 -12.00 19.59 2.35
N PHE A 151 -11.24 18.61 1.91
CA PHE A 151 -10.43 17.74 2.74
C PHE A 151 -11.22 16.98 3.82
N GLN A 152 -12.55 16.86 3.73
CA GLN A 152 -13.39 16.01 4.58
C GLN A 152 -13.48 14.61 3.99
N THR A 153 -12.39 13.87 4.13
CA THR A 153 -12.15 12.65 3.36
C THR A 153 -12.57 11.39 4.10
N THR A 154 -12.66 11.47 5.43
CA THR A 154 -12.92 10.33 6.30
C THR A 154 -14.37 10.27 6.77
N ASP A 155 -14.99 9.10 6.66
CA ASP A 155 -16.25 8.77 7.32
C ASP A 155 -16.10 7.44 8.08
N THR A 156 -16.70 7.34 9.27
CA THR A 156 -16.63 6.18 10.16
C THR A 156 -18.00 5.61 10.55
N LYS A 157 -19.05 5.93 9.78
CA LYS A 157 -20.38 5.34 9.95
C LYS A 157 -20.31 3.82 10.12
N GLN A 158 -21.07 3.32 11.10
CA GLN A 158 -21.17 1.89 11.45
C GLN A 158 -19.84 1.23 11.83
N ASN A 159 -18.91 2.00 12.41
CA ASN A 159 -17.62 1.53 12.89
C ASN A 159 -16.74 0.92 11.78
N ILE A 160 -16.88 1.36 10.53
CA ILE A 160 -15.96 1.01 9.44
C ILE A 160 -15.37 2.30 8.89
N PHE A 161 -14.04 2.33 8.78
CA PHE A 161 -13.33 3.47 8.21
C PHE A 161 -13.49 3.49 6.68
N THR A 162 -13.81 4.66 6.15
CA THR A 162 -13.95 4.90 4.73
C THR A 162 -13.26 6.20 4.33
N PHE A 163 -12.74 6.23 3.10
CA PHE A 163 -11.97 7.35 2.54
C PHE A 163 -12.52 7.73 1.16
N ASN A 164 -13.19 8.89 1.07
CA ASN A 164 -14.05 9.24 -0.07
C ASN A 164 -13.34 9.99 -1.23
N SER A 165 -12.02 10.22 -1.15
CA SER A 165 -11.29 11.06 -2.12
C SER A 165 -10.48 10.28 -3.15
N SER A 166 -10.62 8.94 -3.18
CA SER A 166 -9.95 8.09 -4.16
C SER A 166 -10.99 7.50 -5.11
N PRO A 167 -11.30 8.16 -6.26
CA PRO A 167 -12.23 7.59 -7.23
C PRO A 167 -11.70 6.28 -7.80
N LEU A 168 -12.59 5.41 -8.29
CA LEU A 168 -12.20 4.11 -8.87
C LEU A 168 -11.13 4.24 -9.97
N SER A 169 -11.25 5.26 -10.81
CA SER A 169 -10.25 5.53 -11.84
C SER A 169 -8.87 5.84 -11.25
N TRP A 170 -8.81 6.58 -10.14
CA TRP A 170 -7.56 6.84 -9.43
C TRP A 170 -6.98 5.55 -8.86
N ILE A 171 -7.83 4.68 -8.28
CA ILE A 171 -7.42 3.37 -7.74
C ILE A 171 -6.80 2.50 -8.84
N TYR A 172 -7.42 2.40 -10.02
CA TYR A 172 -6.86 1.63 -11.13
C TYR A 172 -5.54 2.20 -11.65
N CYS A 173 -5.45 3.53 -11.79
CA CYS A 173 -4.21 4.19 -12.18
C CYS A 173 -3.09 3.98 -11.15
N HIS A 174 -3.42 4.06 -9.85
CA HIS A 174 -2.51 3.80 -8.76
C HIS A 174 -2.03 2.34 -8.76
N ALA A 175 -2.92 1.37 -8.95
CA ALA A 175 -2.57 -0.04 -9.05
C ALA A 175 -1.64 -0.31 -10.25
N GLY A 176 -1.96 0.22 -11.43
CA GLY A 176 -1.11 0.10 -12.62
C GLY A 176 0.28 0.73 -12.41
N TYR A 177 0.32 1.93 -11.81
CA TYR A 177 1.57 2.57 -11.40
C TYR A 177 2.39 1.68 -10.46
N ARG A 178 1.77 1.15 -9.40
CA ARG A 178 2.47 0.41 -8.36
C ARG A 178 2.96 -0.96 -8.84
N ILE A 179 2.25 -1.62 -9.75
CA ILE A 179 2.74 -2.85 -10.43
C ILE A 179 4.08 -2.57 -11.12
N VAL A 180 4.17 -1.47 -11.88
CA VAL A 180 5.43 -1.11 -12.55
C VAL A 180 6.49 -0.70 -11.54
N LEU A 181 6.15 0.05 -10.50
CA LEU A 181 7.10 0.45 -9.46
C LEU A 181 7.70 -0.77 -8.73
N LEU A 182 6.87 -1.76 -8.39
CA LEU A 182 7.28 -2.98 -7.70
C LEU A 182 8.10 -3.93 -8.58
N SER A 183 8.14 -3.71 -9.89
CA SER A 183 9.05 -4.42 -10.81
C SER A 183 10.48 -3.86 -10.81
N LEU A 184 10.74 -2.75 -10.11
CA LEU A 184 12.08 -2.16 -10.08
C LEU A 184 13.04 -3.06 -9.30
N PRO A 185 14.33 -3.12 -9.69
CA PRO A 185 15.34 -3.93 -9.01
C PRO A 185 15.49 -3.64 -7.51
N THR A 186 15.09 -2.44 -7.07
CA THR A 186 15.14 -2.03 -5.66
C THR A 186 14.07 -2.71 -4.79
N PHE A 187 13.02 -3.28 -5.38
CA PHE A 187 11.98 -4.02 -4.65
C PHE A 187 12.20 -5.52 -4.79
N VAL A 188 12.97 -6.10 -3.86
CA VAL A 188 13.44 -7.50 -3.93
C VAL A 188 12.41 -8.50 -3.37
N SER A 189 11.35 -8.04 -2.68
CA SER A 189 10.43 -8.94 -1.96
C SER A 189 9.23 -9.38 -2.81
N SER A 190 9.09 -10.70 -2.97
CA SER A 190 7.94 -11.36 -3.61
C SER A 190 6.60 -11.08 -2.92
N HIS A 191 6.61 -10.68 -1.64
CA HIS A 191 5.40 -10.35 -0.89
C HIS A 191 4.71 -9.10 -1.44
N TYR A 192 5.43 -8.18 -2.06
CA TYR A 192 4.82 -6.99 -2.67
C TYR A 192 4.04 -7.31 -3.95
N LEU A 193 4.26 -8.46 -4.59
CA LEU A 193 3.51 -8.85 -5.79
C LEU A 193 2.00 -9.02 -5.49
N LEU A 194 1.66 -9.49 -4.29
CA LEU A 194 0.26 -9.64 -3.87
C LEU A 194 -0.39 -8.34 -3.41
N LEU A 195 0.38 -7.25 -3.28
CA LEU A 195 -0.10 -6.08 -2.58
C LEU A 195 -1.37 -5.51 -3.24
N GLU A 196 -1.31 -5.17 -4.53
CA GLU A 196 -2.47 -4.59 -5.23
C GLU A 196 -3.64 -5.58 -5.39
N PRO A 197 -3.43 -6.84 -5.82
CA PRO A 197 -4.50 -7.84 -5.84
C PRO A 197 -5.20 -8.00 -4.49
N MET A 198 -4.44 -8.05 -3.38
CA MET A 198 -5.00 -8.17 -2.04
C MET A 198 -5.72 -6.90 -1.59
N SER A 199 -5.18 -5.70 -1.86
CA SER A 199 -5.86 -4.44 -1.55
C SER A 199 -7.22 -4.35 -2.25
N ILE A 200 -7.32 -4.80 -3.51
CA ILE A 200 -8.59 -4.85 -4.25
C ILE A 200 -9.54 -5.92 -3.68
N LEU A 201 -9.04 -7.13 -3.39
CA LEU A 201 -9.85 -8.22 -2.79
C LEU A 201 -10.39 -7.83 -1.42
N VAL A 202 -9.57 -7.22 -0.56
CA VAL A 202 -9.99 -6.73 0.76
C VAL A 202 -10.98 -5.57 0.60
N MET A 203 -10.78 -4.65 -0.36
CA MET A 203 -11.74 -3.57 -0.65
C MET A 203 -13.13 -4.13 -1.00
N VAL A 204 -13.19 -5.12 -1.90
CA VAL A 204 -14.44 -5.80 -2.28
C VAL A 204 -15.04 -6.51 -1.06
N SER A 205 -14.23 -7.21 -0.28
CA SER A 205 -14.68 -7.92 0.93
C SER A 205 -15.30 -6.95 1.94
N LEU A 206 -14.64 -5.83 2.23
CA LEU A 206 -15.14 -4.78 3.13
C LEU A 206 -16.45 -4.16 2.62
N TYR A 207 -16.57 -3.93 1.31
CA TYR A 207 -17.80 -3.43 0.70
C TYR A 207 -18.99 -4.38 0.94
N HIS A 208 -18.77 -5.69 0.81
CA HIS A 208 -19.79 -6.70 1.08
C HIS A 208 -20.09 -6.84 2.58
N LEU A 209 -19.07 -6.86 3.44
CA LEU A 209 -19.23 -6.93 4.89
C LEU A 209 -20.00 -5.73 5.45
N ASN A 210 -19.81 -4.55 4.87
CA ASN A 210 -20.54 -3.33 5.22
C ASN A 210 -21.89 -3.18 4.49
N LYS A 211 -22.45 -4.27 3.95
CA LYS A 211 -23.76 -4.30 3.28
C LYS A 211 -23.92 -3.25 2.17
N LYS A 212 -22.85 -2.92 1.45
CA LYS A 212 -22.86 -2.04 0.27
C LYS A 212 -23.39 -0.61 0.50
N GLN A 213 -23.21 -0.06 1.69
CA GLN A 213 -23.80 1.25 2.04
C GLN A 213 -23.14 2.44 1.34
N ASN A 214 -21.83 2.36 1.14
CA ASN A 214 -21.05 3.40 0.47
C ASN A 214 -20.53 2.90 -0.86
N GLN A 215 -20.08 3.82 -1.71
CA GLN A 215 -19.40 3.47 -2.95
C GLN A 215 -18.18 2.58 -2.66
N ILE A 216 -17.95 1.58 -3.52
CA ILE A 216 -16.88 0.59 -3.33
C ILE A 216 -15.48 1.23 -3.20
N SER A 217 -15.24 2.33 -3.92
CA SER A 217 -13.99 3.10 -3.86
C SER A 217 -13.65 3.59 -2.46
N TYR A 218 -14.67 3.85 -1.62
CA TYR A 218 -14.45 4.42 -0.30
C TYR A 218 -13.76 3.45 0.66
N TYR A 219 -13.78 2.16 0.36
CA TYR A 219 -13.16 1.12 1.19
C TYR A 219 -11.68 0.91 0.85
N PHE A 220 -11.19 1.48 -0.25
CA PHE A 220 -9.82 1.23 -0.72
C PHE A 220 -8.76 1.69 0.28
N GLY A 221 -8.89 2.90 0.85
CA GLY A 221 -7.91 3.42 1.81
C GLY A 221 -7.75 2.52 3.05
N PHE A 222 -8.86 1.95 3.55
CA PHE A 222 -8.80 1.01 4.66
C PHE A 222 -8.19 -0.33 4.25
N ALA A 223 -8.60 -0.86 3.09
CA ALA A 223 -8.11 -2.10 2.55
C ALA A 223 -6.60 -2.07 2.32
N ASP A 224 -6.10 -1.04 1.65
CA ASP A 224 -4.66 -0.87 1.39
C ASP A 224 -3.89 -0.73 2.70
N THR A 225 -4.42 0.01 3.68
CA THR A 225 -3.78 0.12 5.00
C THR A 225 -3.66 -1.25 5.69
N ILE A 226 -4.71 -2.07 5.68
CA ILE A 226 -4.68 -3.42 6.25
C ILE A 226 -3.62 -4.28 5.55
N VAL A 227 -3.63 -4.31 4.22
CA VAL A 227 -2.75 -5.16 3.42
C VAL A 227 -1.29 -4.72 3.56
N VAL A 228 -1.01 -3.44 3.32
CA VAL A 228 0.36 -2.90 3.34
C VAL A 228 1.00 -3.06 4.72
N THR A 229 0.26 -2.79 5.79
CA THR A 229 0.76 -2.97 7.16
C THR A 229 1.01 -4.44 7.46
N THR A 230 0.09 -5.34 7.10
CA THR A 230 0.24 -6.78 7.33
C THR A 230 1.46 -7.33 6.59
N LEU A 231 1.62 -7.00 5.30
CA LEU A 231 2.78 -7.40 4.51
C LEU A 231 4.08 -6.85 5.08
N THR A 232 4.09 -5.60 5.54
CA THR A 232 5.29 -4.99 6.15
C THR A 232 5.71 -5.72 7.42
N VAL A 233 4.76 -6.18 8.24
CA VAL A 233 5.04 -6.99 9.43
C VAL A 233 5.59 -8.37 9.03
N LEU A 234 4.93 -9.06 8.11
CA LEU A 234 5.37 -10.38 7.63
C LEU A 234 6.74 -10.34 6.97
N MET A 235 7.09 -9.24 6.30
CA MET A 235 8.42 -9.09 5.72
C MET A 235 9.53 -8.96 6.76
N ARG A 236 9.25 -8.31 7.90
CA ARG A 236 10.23 -8.12 8.96
C ARG A 236 10.29 -9.31 9.92
N TYR A 237 9.15 -9.97 10.13
CA TYR A 237 9.00 -11.16 10.95
C TYR A 237 8.37 -12.28 10.11
N PRO A 238 9.12 -12.86 9.16
CA PRO A 238 8.59 -13.88 8.27
C PRO A 238 8.31 -15.17 9.04
N LEU A 239 7.16 -15.78 8.75
CA LEU A 239 6.76 -17.06 9.36
C LEU A 239 7.48 -18.26 8.75
N LEU A 240 7.93 -18.12 7.50
CA LEU A 240 8.73 -19.10 6.80
C LEU A 240 10.14 -18.52 6.59
N PRO A 241 11.20 -19.36 6.62
CA PRO A 241 12.56 -18.89 6.41
C PRO A 241 12.70 -18.20 5.05
N PRO A 242 13.58 -17.19 4.92
CA PRO A 242 13.78 -16.49 3.67
C PRO A 242 14.22 -17.49 2.60
N PHE A 243 13.37 -17.67 1.60
CA PHE A 243 13.70 -18.54 0.47
C PHE A 243 14.81 -17.87 -0.32
N HIS A 244 15.92 -18.56 -0.48
CA HIS A 244 16.91 -18.17 -1.48
C HIS A 244 16.26 -18.35 -2.86
N LEU A 245 15.72 -17.26 -3.39
CA LEU A 245 15.48 -17.09 -4.82
C LEU A 245 16.86 -17.10 -5.51
N LYS A 246 17.52 -18.26 -5.58
CA LYS A 246 18.61 -18.46 -6.53
C LYS A 246 17.92 -18.54 -7.90
N GLY A 247 17.89 -17.42 -8.62
CA GLY A 247 17.65 -17.44 -10.06
C GLY A 247 16.78 -16.32 -10.65
N PRO A 248 17.07 -15.87 -11.89
CA PRO A 248 16.41 -14.78 -12.60
C PRO A 248 15.09 -15.23 -13.27
N TYR A 249 14.05 -15.54 -12.49
CA TYR A 249 12.85 -16.21 -13.03
C TYR A 249 11.51 -15.49 -12.83
N LEU A 250 11.50 -14.16 -12.70
CA LEU A 250 10.34 -13.40 -13.16
C LEU A 250 10.44 -12.99 -14.63
N THR A 251 11.59 -13.23 -15.26
CA THR A 251 11.80 -13.54 -16.68
C THR A 251 13.31 -13.44 -16.95
N ASN A 252 13.84 -14.18 -17.94
CA ASN A 252 15.17 -13.92 -18.55
C ASN A 252 15.19 -12.58 -19.33
N LEU A 253 14.32 -11.62 -19.00
CA LEU A 253 14.27 -10.34 -19.65
C LEU A 253 15.34 -9.44 -19.04
N SER A 254 16.18 -8.88 -19.91
CA SER A 254 17.02 -7.74 -19.57
C SER A 254 16.17 -6.57 -19.07
N GLU A 255 16.76 -5.66 -18.30
CA GLU A 255 16.07 -4.44 -17.84
C GLU A 255 15.42 -3.65 -18.99
N LYS A 256 16.08 -3.65 -20.16
CA LYS A 256 15.55 -3.01 -21.37
C LYS A 256 14.25 -3.67 -21.87
N GLN A 257 14.14 -5.00 -21.76
CA GLN A 257 12.93 -5.72 -22.15
C GLN A 257 11.79 -5.51 -21.14
N TRP A 258 12.11 -5.43 -19.85
CA TRP A 258 11.15 -5.02 -18.83
C TRP A 258 10.64 -3.59 -19.05
N ASP A 259 11.53 -2.67 -19.40
CA ASP A 259 11.16 -1.30 -19.76
C ASP A 259 10.23 -1.28 -20.97
N MET A 260 10.53 -2.04 -22.03
CA MET A 260 9.64 -2.13 -23.21
C MET A 260 8.23 -2.63 -22.88
N LEU A 261 8.09 -3.51 -21.90
CA LEU A 261 6.80 -4.09 -21.51
C LEU A 261 6.01 -3.19 -20.55
N LEU A 262 6.69 -2.55 -19.59
CA LEU A 262 6.05 -1.85 -18.49
C LEU A 262 5.96 -0.33 -18.66
N VAL A 263 6.87 0.29 -19.43
CA VAL A 263 6.79 1.74 -19.74
C VAL A 263 5.47 2.10 -20.45
N PRO A 264 4.96 1.32 -21.43
CA PRO A 264 3.67 1.62 -22.05
C PRO A 264 2.52 1.73 -21.04
N ILE A 265 2.50 0.87 -20.02
CA ILE A 265 1.51 0.93 -18.93
C ILE A 265 1.59 2.28 -18.23
N GLN A 266 2.80 2.75 -17.90
CA GLN A 266 3.00 4.05 -17.27
C GLN A 266 2.60 5.23 -18.15
N LEU A 267 2.85 5.14 -19.46
CA LEU A 267 2.44 6.17 -20.41
C LEU A 267 0.91 6.24 -20.55
N ILE A 268 0.22 5.11 -20.51
CA ILE A 268 -1.25 5.09 -20.46
C ILE A 268 -1.75 5.72 -19.16
N VAL A 269 -1.16 5.34 -18.02
CA VAL A 269 -1.52 5.89 -16.71
C VAL A 269 -1.33 7.41 -16.69
N ILE A 270 -0.16 7.92 -17.08
CA ILE A 270 0.11 9.37 -17.05
C ILE A 270 -0.82 10.13 -18.00
N GLY A 271 -1.12 9.59 -19.19
CA GLY A 271 -2.07 10.19 -20.12
C GLY A 271 -3.47 10.33 -19.51
N PHE A 272 -3.95 9.28 -18.83
CA PHE A 272 -5.24 9.31 -18.15
C PHE A 272 -5.26 10.29 -16.96
N VAL A 273 -4.20 10.30 -16.17
CA VAL A 273 -4.04 11.19 -15.02
C VAL A 273 -4.04 12.66 -15.48
N LEU A 274 -3.22 13.01 -16.48
CA LEU A 274 -3.15 14.36 -17.03
C LEU A 274 -4.49 14.82 -17.61
N ARG A 275 -5.17 13.96 -18.36
CA ARG A 275 -6.53 14.24 -18.88
C ARG A 275 -7.50 14.55 -17.74
N THR A 276 -7.44 13.80 -16.65
CA THR A 276 -8.34 14.00 -15.52
C THR A 276 -8.01 15.27 -14.74
N ILE A 277 -6.72 15.55 -14.51
CA ILE A 277 -6.26 16.80 -13.88
C ILE A 277 -6.76 18.02 -14.68
N TYR A 278 -6.63 17.96 -16.00
CA TYR A 278 -7.10 19.02 -16.89
C TYR A 278 -8.62 19.20 -16.78
N LYS A 279 -9.39 18.11 -16.85
CA LYS A 279 -10.85 18.15 -16.70
C LYS A 279 -11.29 18.74 -15.37
N ASN A 280 -10.66 18.31 -14.26
CA ASN A 280 -10.96 18.81 -12.93
C ASN A 280 -10.70 20.31 -12.80
N ARG A 281 -9.62 20.82 -13.43
CA ARG A 281 -9.30 22.25 -13.43
C ARG A 281 -10.35 23.07 -14.18
N TYR A 282 -10.79 22.59 -15.34
CA TYR A 282 -11.82 23.27 -16.14
C TYR A 282 -13.14 23.36 -15.36
N GLN A 283 -13.59 22.25 -14.78
CA GLN A 283 -14.83 22.21 -13.98
C GLN A 283 -14.77 23.12 -12.74
N SER A 284 -13.59 23.37 -12.17
CA SER A 284 -13.42 24.28 -11.04
C SER A 284 -13.55 25.75 -11.44
N ASN A 285 -13.25 26.11 -12.69
CA ASN A 285 -13.35 27.49 -13.18
C ASN A 285 -14.80 27.87 -13.51
N ASP A 286 -15.59 26.93 -14.02
CA ASP A 286 -17.00 27.15 -14.36
C ASP A 286 -17.91 27.38 -13.13
N ILE A 287 -17.46 26.99 -11.93
CA ILE A 287 -18.20 27.19 -10.67
C ILE A 287 -17.99 28.62 -10.11
N HIS A 288 -17.00 29.35 -10.63
CA HIS A 288 -16.63 30.70 -10.17
C HIS A 288 -16.92 31.81 -11.19
N THR A 289 -17.65 31.48 -12.27
CA THR A 289 -18.26 32.43 -13.22
C THR A 289 -19.77 32.42 -13.06
#